data_AF-A0A502H237-F1
#
_entry.id   AF-A0A502H237-F1
#
_cell.length_a   1.000
_cell.length_b   1.000
_cell.length_c   1.000
_cell.angle_alpha   90.00
_cell.angle_beta   90.00
_cell.angle_gamma   90.00
#
_symmetry.space_group_name_H-M   'P 1'
#
loop_
_entity.id
_entity.type
_entity.pdbx_description
1 polymer ?
#
loop_
_entity_poly.entity_id
_entity_poly.type
_entity_poly.pdbx_seq_one_letter_code
_entity_poly.pdbx_strand_id
1 'polypeptide(L)'
;MNAFRWITLAALGVVLAVPFTRTVIAAEFVDPLSSPAVPSEKAIKGMFTGLATAGKRLVAVGQRGHIFYSDDDGVRWHQAQVPVSSDLVAVQFPSSTQGWAVGHDGVVLHSDDKGETWKRQLDGRQVGHIMLEHYRQQAVTDEALLADAQRMIDEGADKPFLDVWFANEKTGYIVGAFNLIFRTEDGGQTWLPMMDRTDNPGALNLYGMRAIGDDLFIVGEQGLVLKLEPASQRFVNVPTPYSGSYFGLTGTPGAVLVYGLRGNVYRSVDHGANWEKVELGLSSSITASTVTADGRIILVSQAGHVLVSDDDGVSFTQKPQERLGPAAAVQAVRSGSVVVAGAQGLRQLPYQ
;
A
#
# COMPACT_ATOMS: atom_id res chain seq x y z
N MET A 1 -79.46 -6.13 -1.03
CA MET A 1 -78.20 -5.85 -1.77
C MET A 1 -77.48 -4.69 -1.10
N ASN A 2 -76.58 -4.92 -0.13
CA ASN A 2 -75.53 -3.97 0.27
C ASN A 2 -74.53 -4.55 1.28
N ALA A 3 -74.85 -5.65 1.98
CA ALA A 3 -73.92 -6.32 2.89
C ALA A 3 -72.87 -7.22 2.19
N PHE A 4 -73.18 -7.74 1.01
CA PHE A 4 -72.34 -8.76 0.34
C PHE A 4 -71.14 -8.19 -0.44
N ARG A 5 -71.15 -6.89 -0.77
CA ARG A 5 -70.06 -6.21 -1.50
C ARG A 5 -68.88 -5.81 -0.61
N TRP A 6 -69.08 -5.71 0.70
CA TRP A 6 -68.02 -5.33 1.64
C TRP A 6 -67.20 -6.51 2.13
N ILE A 7 -67.74 -7.74 2.06
CA ILE A 7 -67.04 -8.95 2.48
C ILE A 7 -65.96 -9.36 1.45
N THR A 8 -66.20 -9.16 0.16
CA THR A 8 -65.23 -9.47 -0.90
C THR A 8 -64.09 -8.46 -1.01
N LEU A 9 -64.29 -7.19 -0.61
CA LEU A 9 -63.22 -6.18 -0.56
C LEU A 9 -62.34 -6.33 0.69
N ALA A 10 -62.88 -6.82 1.81
CA ALA A 10 -62.09 -7.17 2.99
C ALA A 10 -61.22 -8.41 2.76
N ALA A 11 -61.68 -9.39 1.98
CA ALA A 11 -60.91 -10.60 1.67
C ALA A 11 -59.70 -10.35 0.74
N LEU A 12 -59.74 -9.32 -0.11
CA LEU A 12 -58.61 -8.98 -1.00
C LEU A 12 -57.51 -8.17 -0.29
N GLY A 13 -57.85 -7.43 0.77
CA GLY A 13 -56.89 -6.65 1.57
C GLY A 13 -56.03 -7.49 2.52
N VAL A 14 -56.52 -8.67 2.93
CA VAL A 14 -55.79 -9.55 3.87
C VAL A 14 -54.75 -10.42 3.16
N VAL A 15 -54.91 -10.70 1.86
CA VAL A 15 -53.91 -11.48 1.08
C VAL A 15 -52.68 -10.65 0.72
N LEU A 16 -52.77 -9.31 0.72
CA LEU A 16 -51.63 -8.40 0.49
C LEU A 16 -50.89 -8.00 1.77
N ALA A 17 -51.34 -8.48 2.94
CA ALA A 17 -50.72 -8.23 4.23
C ALA A 17 -50.00 -9.47 4.79
N VAL A 18 -49.53 -10.38 3.92
CA VAL A 18 -48.46 -11.30 4.31
C VAL A 18 -47.22 -10.43 4.45
N PRO A 19 -46.65 -10.26 5.65
CA PRO A 19 -45.39 -9.56 5.78
C PRO A 19 -44.39 -10.30 4.91
N PHE A 20 -43.80 -9.63 3.93
CA PHE A 20 -42.54 -10.06 3.32
C PHE A 20 -41.41 -9.92 4.35
N THR A 21 -41.58 -10.47 5.55
CA THR A 21 -40.49 -10.73 6.47
C THR A 21 -39.82 -12.01 5.99
N ARG A 22 -39.11 -11.90 4.86
CA ARG A 22 -37.97 -12.80 4.68
C ARG A 22 -37.03 -12.45 5.83
N THR A 23 -36.76 -13.41 6.70
CA THR A 23 -35.62 -13.33 7.60
C THR A 23 -34.41 -13.02 6.72
N VAL A 24 -33.93 -11.78 6.81
CA VAL A 24 -32.61 -11.45 6.28
C VAL A 24 -31.65 -12.13 7.23
N ILE A 25 -31.32 -13.39 6.94
CA ILE A 25 -30.18 -14.04 7.55
C ILE A 25 -28.99 -13.29 6.99
N ALA A 26 -28.35 -12.47 7.83
CA ALA A 26 -27.07 -11.89 7.49
C ALA A 26 -26.17 -13.06 7.07
N ALA A 27 -25.56 -12.96 5.88
CA ALA A 27 -24.58 -13.94 5.47
C ALA A 27 -23.53 -14.07 6.58
N GLU A 28 -23.15 -15.30 6.90
CA GLU A 28 -22.13 -15.56 7.90
C GLU A 28 -20.86 -14.77 7.54
N PHE A 29 -20.22 -14.15 8.53
CA PHE A 29 -18.98 -13.42 8.30
C PHE A 29 -17.95 -14.39 7.74
N VAL A 30 -17.46 -14.10 6.54
CA VAL A 30 -16.41 -14.87 5.88
C VAL A 30 -15.11 -14.14 6.11
N ASP A 31 -14.23 -14.77 6.87
CA ASP A 31 -12.91 -14.25 7.20
C ASP A 31 -12.03 -14.04 5.95
N PRO A 32 -11.62 -12.80 5.64
CA PRO A 32 -10.78 -12.50 4.47
C PRO A 32 -9.42 -13.20 4.47
N LEU A 33 -8.85 -13.46 5.66
CA LEU A 33 -7.57 -14.15 5.80
C LEU A 33 -7.66 -15.66 5.57
N SER A 34 -8.86 -16.23 5.53
CA SER A 34 -9.08 -17.67 5.31
C SER A 34 -9.80 -17.96 3.99
N SER A 35 -10.00 -16.95 3.16
CA SER A 35 -10.82 -17.03 1.95
C SER A 35 -10.03 -16.60 0.73
N PRO A 36 -9.86 -17.43 -0.30
CA PRO A 36 -9.09 -17.05 -1.48
C PRO A 36 -9.78 -15.97 -2.31
N ALA A 37 -8.98 -15.19 -3.05
CA ALA A 37 -9.50 -14.19 -3.97
C ALA A 37 -10.32 -14.85 -5.09
N VAL A 38 -11.55 -14.37 -5.29
CA VAL A 38 -12.47 -14.96 -6.27
C VAL A 38 -12.05 -14.57 -7.70
N PRO A 39 -11.88 -15.54 -8.62
CA PRO A 39 -11.64 -15.27 -10.04
C PRO A 39 -12.77 -14.45 -10.67
N SER A 40 -12.43 -13.34 -11.36
CA SER A 40 -13.44 -12.49 -11.99
C SER A 40 -12.86 -11.64 -13.12
N GLU A 41 -13.42 -11.76 -14.32
CA GLU A 41 -13.06 -10.89 -15.46
C GLU A 41 -13.39 -9.42 -15.22
N LYS A 42 -14.30 -9.11 -14.27
CA LYS A 42 -14.66 -7.74 -13.92
C LYS A 42 -13.68 -7.12 -12.92
N ALA A 43 -12.90 -7.93 -12.21
CA ALA A 43 -11.98 -7.46 -11.17
C ALA A 43 -10.89 -6.54 -11.70
N ILE A 44 -10.51 -6.68 -12.98
CA ILE A 44 -9.53 -5.79 -13.63
C ILE A 44 -9.99 -4.32 -13.73
N LYS A 45 -11.30 -4.07 -13.59
CA LYS A 45 -11.88 -2.72 -13.54
C LYS A 45 -12.06 -2.20 -12.10
N GLY A 46 -11.64 -2.98 -11.11
CA GLY A 46 -11.72 -2.66 -9.69
C GLY A 46 -10.65 -1.67 -9.26
N MET A 47 -10.54 -1.49 -7.94
CA MET A 47 -9.54 -0.60 -7.36
C MET A 47 -8.22 -1.32 -7.15
N PHE A 48 -7.16 -0.73 -7.71
CA PHE A 48 -5.77 -1.14 -7.51
C PHE A 48 -5.01 -0.05 -6.78
N THR A 49 -4.14 -0.46 -5.88
CA THR A 49 -3.47 0.39 -4.87
C THR A 49 -1.96 0.31 -4.99
N GLY A 50 -1.40 -0.82 -5.46
CA GLY A 50 0.04 -1.03 -5.63
C GLY A 50 0.40 -1.56 -7.01
N LEU A 51 1.59 -1.19 -7.48
CA LEU A 51 2.21 -1.65 -8.73
C LEU A 51 3.70 -1.90 -8.51
N ALA A 52 4.24 -2.95 -9.11
CA ALA A 52 5.67 -3.24 -9.15
C ALA A 52 6.06 -3.99 -10.43
N THR A 53 7.36 -4.24 -10.61
CA THR A 53 7.90 -5.05 -11.70
C THR A 53 8.65 -6.28 -11.19
N ALA A 54 8.24 -7.46 -11.64
CA ALA A 54 9.01 -8.70 -11.52
C ALA A 54 9.90 -8.85 -12.78
N GLY A 55 11.05 -8.17 -12.78
CA GLY A 55 11.89 -8.06 -13.96
C GLY A 55 11.21 -7.26 -15.08
N LYS A 56 10.58 -7.94 -16.05
CA LYS A 56 9.82 -7.28 -17.13
C LYS A 56 8.31 -7.29 -16.91
N ARG A 57 7.82 -8.20 -16.08
CA ARG A 57 6.40 -8.41 -15.82
C ARG A 57 5.90 -7.34 -14.86
N LEU A 58 4.74 -6.76 -15.15
CA LEU A 58 4.04 -5.90 -14.21
C LEU A 58 3.22 -6.75 -13.26
N VAL A 59 3.14 -6.33 -12.00
CA VAL A 59 2.26 -6.93 -10.98
C VAL A 59 1.51 -5.80 -10.30
N ALA A 60 0.18 -5.92 -10.24
CA ALA A 60 -0.72 -4.97 -9.62
C ALA A 60 -1.50 -5.64 -8.49
N VAL A 61 -1.65 -4.96 -7.36
CA VAL A 61 -2.42 -5.44 -6.20
C VAL A 61 -3.55 -4.48 -5.86
N GLY A 62 -4.62 -5.01 -5.28
CA GLY A 62 -5.80 -4.22 -4.98
C GLY A 62 -6.77 -4.91 -4.04
N GLN A 63 -8.04 -4.54 -4.16
CA GLN A 63 -9.09 -4.98 -3.25
C GLN A 63 -9.38 -6.48 -3.35
N ARG A 64 -9.88 -7.05 -2.26
CA ARG A 64 -10.39 -8.43 -2.19
C ARG A 64 -9.37 -9.50 -2.60
N GLY A 65 -8.10 -9.27 -2.26
CA GLY A 65 -6.98 -10.14 -2.61
C GLY A 65 -6.68 -10.20 -4.11
N HIS A 66 -7.23 -9.29 -4.91
CA HIS A 66 -6.98 -9.30 -6.35
C HIS A 66 -5.56 -8.85 -6.66
N ILE A 67 -4.79 -9.77 -7.22
CA ILE A 67 -3.50 -9.53 -7.83
C ILE A 67 -3.61 -9.86 -9.31
N PHE A 68 -3.09 -8.98 -10.17
CA PHE A 68 -3.02 -9.17 -11.61
C PHE A 68 -1.59 -8.98 -12.10
N TYR A 69 -1.21 -9.73 -13.12
CA TYR A 69 0.09 -9.56 -13.78
C TYR A 69 -0.03 -9.43 -15.29
N SER A 70 0.95 -8.77 -15.90
CA SER A 70 1.03 -8.51 -17.35
C SER A 70 2.45 -8.67 -17.87
N ASP A 71 2.59 -9.38 -18.99
CA ASP A 71 3.87 -9.61 -19.69
C ASP A 71 4.03 -8.74 -20.95
N ASP A 72 3.05 -7.89 -21.26
CA ASP A 72 2.97 -7.09 -22.49
C ASP A 72 2.77 -5.59 -22.18
N ASP A 73 3.54 -5.07 -21.21
CA ASP A 73 3.54 -3.66 -20.79
C ASP A 73 2.14 -3.12 -20.39
N GLY A 74 1.28 -3.98 -19.84
CA GLY A 74 -0.02 -3.62 -19.30
C GLY A 74 -1.17 -3.66 -20.30
N VAL A 75 -0.96 -4.25 -21.48
CA VAL A 75 -2.00 -4.40 -22.52
C VAL A 75 -2.99 -5.51 -22.16
N ARG A 76 -2.50 -6.65 -21.64
CA ARG A 76 -3.30 -7.78 -21.16
C ARG A 76 -2.91 -8.14 -19.73
N TRP A 77 -3.91 -8.48 -18.94
CA TRP A 77 -3.75 -8.81 -17.53
C TRP A 77 -4.35 -10.17 -17.20
N HIS A 78 -3.64 -10.93 -16.38
CA HIS A 78 -4.07 -12.23 -15.88
C HIS A 78 -4.21 -12.15 -14.36
N GLN A 79 -5.31 -12.67 -13.82
CA GLN A 79 -5.51 -12.73 -12.37
C GLN A 79 -4.64 -13.85 -11.79
N ALA A 80 -3.90 -13.53 -10.72
CA ALA A 80 -3.07 -14.48 -9.98
C ALA A 80 -3.90 -15.34 -9.01
N GLN A 81 -3.30 -16.43 -8.53
CA GLN A 81 -3.88 -17.26 -7.46
C GLN A 81 -3.43 -16.72 -6.10
N VAL A 82 -4.41 -16.28 -5.29
CA VAL A 82 -4.16 -15.62 -4.01
C VAL A 82 -5.00 -16.28 -2.91
N PRO A 83 -4.40 -16.67 -1.77
CA PRO A 83 -5.05 -17.48 -0.75
C PRO A 83 -5.90 -16.68 0.24
N VAL A 84 -5.94 -15.35 0.08
CA VAL A 84 -6.69 -14.41 0.93
C VAL A 84 -7.55 -13.49 0.06
N SER A 85 -8.56 -12.88 0.67
CA SER A 85 -9.42 -11.86 0.08
C SER A 85 -9.35 -10.55 0.86
N SER A 86 -8.28 -10.35 1.64
CA SER A 86 -7.94 -9.06 2.27
C SER A 86 -7.55 -8.02 1.22
N ASP A 87 -7.82 -6.75 1.49
CA ASP A 87 -7.40 -5.66 0.61
C ASP A 87 -5.87 -5.51 0.68
N LEU A 88 -5.20 -5.61 -0.47
CA LEU A 88 -3.75 -5.45 -0.60
C LEU A 88 -3.44 -3.99 -0.96
N VAL A 89 -2.32 -3.47 -0.48
CA VAL A 89 -1.99 -2.04 -0.60
C VAL A 89 -0.65 -1.79 -1.29
N ALA A 90 0.34 -2.66 -1.07
CA ALA A 90 1.67 -2.51 -1.63
C ALA A 90 2.22 -3.86 -2.10
N VAL A 91 3.09 -3.80 -3.11
CA VAL A 91 3.79 -4.94 -3.68
C VAL A 91 5.18 -4.52 -4.09
N GLN A 92 6.17 -5.39 -3.89
CA GLN A 92 7.55 -5.15 -4.29
C GLN A 92 8.22 -6.47 -4.68
N PHE A 93 9.13 -6.38 -5.65
CA PHE A 93 9.93 -7.49 -6.13
C PHE A 93 11.42 -7.08 -6.06
N PRO A 94 12.23 -7.64 -5.15
CA PRO A 94 13.67 -7.38 -5.11
C PRO A 94 14.42 -8.19 -6.19
N SER A 95 13.75 -9.18 -6.81
CA SER A 95 14.31 -9.97 -7.91
C SER A 95 13.28 -10.15 -9.03
N SER A 96 13.70 -10.79 -10.13
CA SER A 96 12.79 -11.04 -11.25
C SER A 96 11.76 -12.14 -10.98
N THR A 97 11.83 -12.83 -9.84
CA THR A 97 11.02 -14.02 -9.52
C THR A 97 10.35 -13.94 -8.17
N GLN A 98 11.04 -13.43 -7.15
CA GLN A 98 10.50 -13.37 -5.81
C GLN A 98 9.90 -12.00 -5.52
N GLY A 99 8.75 -11.97 -4.87
CA GLY A 99 8.06 -10.73 -4.51
C GLY A 99 7.20 -10.88 -3.27
N TRP A 100 6.91 -9.74 -2.65
CA TRP A 100 6.11 -9.62 -1.44
C TRP A 100 4.98 -8.63 -1.65
N ALA A 101 3.80 -8.93 -1.12
CA ALA A 101 2.66 -8.04 -1.09
C ALA A 101 2.11 -7.94 0.34
N VAL A 102 1.69 -6.75 0.72
CA VAL A 102 1.17 -6.47 2.07
C VAL A 102 -0.16 -5.73 1.99
N GLY A 103 -0.92 -5.73 3.08
CA GLY A 103 -2.25 -5.13 3.09
C GLY A 103 -2.93 -5.01 4.43
N HIS A 104 -4.24 -4.84 4.34
CA HIS A 104 -5.18 -4.92 5.45
C HIS A 104 -5.12 -6.28 6.15
N ASP A 105 -5.66 -6.33 7.37
CA ASP A 105 -5.63 -7.51 8.23
C ASP A 105 -4.19 -7.98 8.57
N GLY A 106 -3.20 -7.09 8.46
CA GLY A 106 -1.79 -7.37 8.73
C GLY A 106 -1.18 -8.44 7.82
N VAL A 107 -1.75 -8.68 6.65
CA VAL A 107 -1.32 -9.78 5.77
C VAL A 107 0.02 -9.49 5.09
N VAL A 108 0.88 -10.51 5.02
CA VAL A 108 2.08 -10.54 4.18
C VAL A 108 2.04 -11.79 3.32
N LEU A 109 2.05 -11.58 2.01
CA LEU A 109 2.08 -12.60 0.99
C LEU A 109 3.45 -12.64 0.31
N HIS A 110 3.86 -13.83 -0.10
CA HIS A 110 5.08 -14.07 -0.86
C HIS A 110 4.78 -14.86 -2.13
N SER A 111 5.49 -14.53 -3.20
CA SER A 111 5.50 -15.27 -4.46
C SER A 111 6.93 -15.62 -4.82
N ASP A 112 7.13 -16.84 -5.33
CA ASP A 112 8.40 -17.36 -5.85
C ASP A 112 8.37 -17.56 -7.38
N ASP A 113 7.27 -17.18 -8.04
CA ASP A 113 6.96 -17.47 -9.45
C ASP A 113 6.54 -16.23 -10.26
N LYS A 114 7.12 -15.06 -9.95
CA LYS A 114 6.86 -13.78 -10.64
C LYS A 114 5.43 -13.26 -10.44
N GLY A 115 4.80 -13.61 -9.33
CA GLY A 115 3.47 -13.13 -8.96
C GLY A 115 2.30 -13.92 -9.55
N GLU A 116 2.51 -15.13 -10.09
CA GLU A 116 1.42 -15.98 -10.60
C GLU A 116 0.67 -16.67 -9.45
N THR A 117 1.41 -17.15 -8.44
CA THR A 117 0.86 -17.73 -7.22
C THR A 117 1.45 -17.07 -5.99
N TRP A 118 0.64 -17.00 -4.93
CA TRP A 118 0.99 -16.34 -3.68
C TRP A 118 0.72 -17.26 -2.49
N LYS A 119 1.57 -17.16 -1.47
CA LYS A 119 1.45 -17.88 -0.19
C LYS A 119 1.45 -16.86 0.94
N ARG A 120 0.60 -17.04 1.94
CA ARG A 120 0.62 -16.21 3.15
C ARG A 120 1.81 -16.63 4.02
N GLN A 121 2.66 -15.66 4.38
CA GLN A 121 3.76 -15.84 5.33
C GLN A 121 3.41 -15.32 6.73
N LEU A 122 2.65 -14.22 6.80
CA LEU A 122 2.22 -13.59 8.04
C LEU A 122 0.78 -13.07 7.89
N ASP A 123 0.03 -13.02 8.98
CA ASP A 123 -1.15 -12.17 9.10
C ASP A 123 -1.25 -11.47 10.46
N GLY A 124 -2.20 -10.54 10.56
CA GLY A 124 -2.42 -9.70 11.72
C GLY A 124 -2.75 -10.46 13.01
N ARG A 125 -3.15 -11.74 12.94
CA ARG A 125 -3.38 -12.57 14.14
C ARG A 125 -2.09 -12.90 14.85
N GLN A 126 -0.98 -12.95 14.11
CA GLN A 126 0.33 -13.35 14.63
C GLN A 126 1.12 -12.15 15.15
N VAL A 127 0.83 -10.94 14.65
CA VAL A 127 1.59 -9.71 14.90
C VAL A 127 1.75 -9.43 16.40
N GLY A 128 0.64 -9.38 17.16
CA GLY A 128 0.69 -9.11 18.60
C GLY A 128 1.44 -10.19 19.39
N HIS A 129 1.33 -11.46 18.98
CA HIS A 129 2.06 -12.56 19.60
C HIS A 129 3.58 -12.45 19.37
N ILE A 130 4.02 -12.14 18.14
CA ILE A 130 5.44 -11.95 17.81
C ILE A 130 6.02 -10.79 18.62
N MET A 131 5.29 -9.67 18.71
CA MET A 131 5.72 -8.52 19.53
C MET A 131 5.84 -8.90 21.00
N LEU A 132 4.83 -9.57 21.54
CA LEU A 132 4.80 -9.94 22.95
C LEU A 132 5.92 -10.91 23.32
N GLU A 133 6.21 -11.89 22.45
CA GLU A 133 7.32 -12.82 22.64
C GLU A 133 8.66 -12.08 22.62
N HIS A 134 8.88 -11.19 21.65
CA HIS A 134 10.12 -10.44 21.51
C HIS A 134 10.37 -9.50 22.70
N TYR A 135 9.41 -8.65 23.04
CA TYR A 135 9.63 -7.61 24.05
C TYR A 135 9.70 -8.16 25.48
N ARG A 136 9.10 -9.33 25.76
CA ARG A 136 9.27 -10.01 27.06
C ARG A 136 10.68 -10.54 27.28
N GLN A 137 11.43 -10.80 26.21
CA GLN A 137 12.77 -11.37 26.28
C GLN A 137 13.86 -10.29 26.38
N GLN A 138 13.51 -9.01 26.24
CA GLN A 138 14.48 -7.92 26.35
C GLN A 138 14.96 -7.75 27.80
N ALA A 139 16.21 -7.32 27.97
CA ALA A 139 16.81 -7.12 29.29
C ALA A 139 16.15 -5.98 30.08
N VAL A 140 15.64 -4.98 29.36
CA VAL A 140 14.85 -3.88 29.91
C VAL A 140 13.49 -3.93 29.25
N THR A 141 12.46 -4.21 30.04
CA THR A 141 11.09 -4.31 29.56
C THR A 141 10.52 -2.91 29.32
N ASP A 142 10.07 -2.66 28.10
CA ASP A 142 9.20 -1.52 27.81
C ASP A 142 7.73 -1.94 28.02
N GLU A 143 7.16 -1.51 29.15
CA GLU A 143 5.78 -1.83 29.53
C GLU A 143 4.75 -1.28 28.53
N ALA A 144 5.04 -0.17 27.84
CA ALA A 144 4.14 0.39 26.84
C ALA A 144 4.08 -0.53 25.61
N LEU A 145 5.23 -1.03 25.14
CA LEU A 145 5.29 -1.98 24.02
C LEU A 145 4.65 -3.34 24.37
N LEU A 146 4.76 -3.81 25.61
CA LEU A 146 4.03 -5.00 26.06
C LEU A 146 2.51 -4.78 26.06
N ALA A 147 2.06 -3.63 26.54
CA ALA A 147 0.64 -3.28 26.53
C ALA A 147 0.10 -3.13 25.10
N ASP A 148 0.87 -2.53 24.19
CA ASP A 148 0.55 -2.46 22.76
C ASP A 148 0.43 -3.85 22.16
N ALA A 149 1.40 -4.74 22.43
CA ALA A 149 1.39 -6.11 21.93
C ALA A 149 0.15 -6.90 22.43
N GLN A 150 -0.19 -6.77 23.71
CA GLN A 150 -1.38 -7.40 24.26
C GLN A 150 -2.66 -6.86 23.62
N ARG A 151 -2.76 -5.55 23.43
CA ARG A 151 -3.91 -4.93 22.74
C ARG A 151 -4.07 -5.48 21.32
N MET A 152 -2.98 -5.66 20.57
CA MET A 152 -3.03 -6.24 19.23
C MET A 152 -3.51 -7.70 19.23
N ILE A 153 -3.20 -8.48 20.27
CA ILE A 153 -3.76 -9.84 20.43
C ILE A 153 -5.27 -9.76 20.65
N ASP A 154 -5.72 -8.86 21.51
CA ASP A 154 -7.13 -8.72 21.89
C ASP A 154 -7.98 -8.19 20.71
N GLU A 155 -7.43 -7.27 19.92
CA GLU A 155 -8.07 -6.70 18.72
C GLU A 155 -8.00 -7.64 17.51
N GLY A 156 -7.00 -8.51 17.44
CA GLY A 156 -6.77 -9.43 16.33
C GLY A 156 -6.23 -8.74 15.08
N ALA A 157 -6.58 -9.29 13.91
CA ALA A 157 -6.08 -8.84 12.62
C ALA A 157 -6.75 -7.56 12.11
N ASP A 158 -6.49 -6.44 12.80
CA ASP A 158 -7.09 -5.14 12.49
C ASP A 158 -6.11 -4.17 11.79
N LYS A 159 -4.83 -4.17 12.21
CA LYS A 159 -3.87 -3.17 11.75
C LYS A 159 -3.27 -3.52 10.39
N PRO A 160 -3.30 -2.60 9.40
CA PRO A 160 -2.72 -2.84 8.09
C PRO A 160 -1.19 -2.63 8.09
N PHE A 161 -0.51 -3.41 7.25
CA PHE A 161 0.77 -3.01 6.67
C PHE A 161 0.49 -2.17 5.43
N LEU A 162 1.20 -1.05 5.29
CA LEU A 162 0.96 0.00 4.30
C LEU A 162 2.03 0.05 3.20
N ASP A 163 3.24 -0.44 3.48
CA ASP A 163 4.29 -0.58 2.46
C ASP A 163 5.25 -1.73 2.79
N VAL A 164 5.95 -2.19 1.76
CA VAL A 164 6.93 -3.28 1.83
C VAL A 164 8.15 -2.95 0.99
N TRP A 165 9.33 -3.22 1.53
CA TRP A 165 10.59 -3.04 0.81
C TRP A 165 11.57 -4.15 1.17
N PHE A 166 12.16 -4.76 0.13
CA PHE A 166 13.21 -5.77 0.29
C PHE A 166 14.49 -5.30 -0.42
N ALA A 167 15.62 -5.42 0.28
CA ALA A 167 16.95 -5.17 -0.29
C ALA A 167 17.36 -6.30 -1.25
N ASN A 168 16.93 -7.52 -0.96
CA ASN A 168 17.19 -8.76 -1.68
C ASN A 168 16.13 -9.80 -1.28
N GLU A 169 16.24 -11.03 -1.76
CA GLU A 169 15.24 -12.09 -1.48
C GLU A 169 15.18 -12.56 -0.01
N LYS A 170 16.04 -12.04 0.87
CA LYS A 170 16.14 -12.44 2.29
C LYS A 170 15.89 -11.28 3.25
N THR A 171 16.49 -10.13 2.99
CA THR A 171 16.45 -8.98 3.89
C THR A 171 15.42 -7.97 3.42
N GLY A 172 14.44 -7.70 4.28
CA GLY A 172 13.38 -6.74 3.98
C GLY A 172 12.67 -6.22 5.22
N TYR A 173 11.78 -5.28 4.98
CA TYR A 173 11.01 -4.56 5.98
C TYR A 173 9.57 -4.42 5.50
N ILE A 174 8.66 -4.39 6.47
CA ILE A 174 7.25 -4.02 6.29
C ILE A 174 6.92 -2.93 7.28
N VAL A 175 6.14 -1.95 6.84
CA VAL A 175 5.73 -0.80 7.66
C VAL A 175 4.23 -0.58 7.56
N GLY A 176 3.61 -0.01 8.59
CA GLY A 176 2.16 0.13 8.64
C GLY A 176 1.63 1.11 9.67
N ALA A 177 0.40 0.86 10.10
CA ALA A 177 -0.32 1.73 11.01
C ALA A 177 0.31 1.75 12.41
N PHE A 178 0.21 2.89 13.11
CA PHE A 178 0.62 3.00 14.51
C PHE A 178 2.07 2.57 14.81
N ASN A 179 3.02 3.06 14.01
CA ASN A 179 4.44 2.69 14.08
C ASN A 179 4.73 1.19 13.88
N LEU A 180 3.82 0.43 13.26
CA LEU A 180 4.05 -0.98 12.99
C LEU A 180 5.20 -1.14 12.00
N ILE A 181 6.32 -1.71 12.45
CA ILE A 181 7.50 -1.96 11.62
C ILE A 181 8.15 -3.29 12.01
N PHE A 182 8.40 -4.12 11.01
CA PHE A 182 9.10 -5.39 11.17
C PHE A 182 10.20 -5.51 10.13
N ARG A 183 11.23 -6.27 10.50
CA ARG A 183 12.36 -6.63 9.64
C ARG A 183 12.47 -8.14 9.52
N THR A 184 12.85 -8.64 8.35
CA THR A 184 13.21 -10.04 8.15
C THR A 184 14.63 -10.15 7.58
N GLU A 185 15.29 -11.27 7.87
CA GLU A 185 16.59 -11.65 7.29
C GLU A 185 16.56 -13.02 6.58
N ASP A 186 15.39 -13.66 6.53
CA ASP A 186 15.20 -15.02 6.01
C ASP A 186 14.08 -15.10 4.96
N GLY A 187 13.72 -13.96 4.35
CA GLY A 187 12.73 -13.88 3.29
C GLY A 187 11.29 -13.91 3.79
N GLY A 188 11.07 -13.44 5.03
CA GLY A 188 9.76 -13.34 5.67
C GLY A 188 9.29 -14.62 6.36
N GLN A 189 10.19 -15.58 6.61
CA GLN A 189 9.87 -16.76 7.43
C GLN A 189 9.78 -16.37 8.91
N THR A 190 10.64 -15.44 9.35
CA THR A 190 10.56 -14.80 10.66
C THR A 190 10.62 -13.28 10.52
N TRP A 191 9.98 -12.60 11.48
CA TRP A 191 9.84 -11.15 11.50
C TRP A 191 10.25 -10.61 12.88
N LEU A 192 11.21 -9.71 12.88
CA LEU A 192 11.72 -8.99 14.05
C LEU A 192 10.95 -7.67 14.22
N PRO A 193 10.23 -7.46 15.34
CA PRO A 193 9.67 -6.16 15.74
C PRO A 193 10.77 -5.08 15.82
N MET A 194 10.50 -3.88 15.30
CA MET A 194 11.48 -2.75 15.29
C MET A 194 10.94 -1.44 15.89
N MET A 195 9.83 -1.49 16.66
CA MET A 195 9.17 -0.28 17.19
C MET A 195 10.06 0.44 18.21
N ASP A 196 10.79 -0.31 19.03
CA ASP A 196 11.81 0.16 19.99
C ASP A 196 13.04 0.79 19.30
N ARG A 197 13.18 0.58 17.99
CA ARG A 197 14.31 1.05 17.16
C ARG A 197 13.89 2.10 16.14
N THR A 198 12.78 2.81 16.38
CA THR A 198 12.21 3.77 15.43
C THR A 198 11.81 5.05 16.14
N ASP A 199 12.37 6.19 15.72
CA ASP A 199 12.08 7.54 16.25
C ASP A 199 10.67 8.06 15.87
N ASN A 200 9.65 7.36 16.33
CA ASN A 200 8.24 7.70 16.09
C ASN A 200 7.41 7.60 17.39
N PRO A 201 7.71 8.44 18.40
CA PRO A 201 7.08 8.37 19.72
C PRO A 201 5.59 8.67 19.70
N GLY A 202 5.08 9.35 18.65
CA GLY A 202 3.67 9.63 18.46
C GLY A 202 2.88 8.46 17.88
N ALA A 203 3.51 7.31 17.66
CA ALA A 203 2.93 6.16 16.98
C ALA A 203 2.23 6.55 15.66
N LEU A 204 2.86 7.40 14.85
CA LEU A 204 2.30 7.84 13.58
C LEU A 204 2.29 6.71 12.55
N ASN A 205 1.37 6.77 11.59
CA ASN A 205 1.34 5.81 10.49
C ASN A 205 2.56 5.99 9.59
N LEU A 206 3.15 4.86 9.18
CA LEU A 206 4.27 4.79 8.26
C LEU A 206 3.72 4.44 6.87
N TYR A 207 3.78 5.38 5.93
CA TYR A 207 3.10 5.26 4.63
C TYR A 207 3.99 4.75 3.49
N GLY A 208 5.30 4.98 3.55
CA GLY A 208 6.20 4.57 2.48
C GLY A 208 7.61 4.33 2.95
N MET A 209 8.29 3.36 2.36
CA MET A 209 9.68 3.01 2.61
C MET A 209 10.41 2.73 1.29
N ARG A 210 11.52 3.42 1.01
CA ARG A 210 12.33 3.19 -0.19
C ARG A 210 13.81 3.39 0.10
N ALA A 211 14.65 2.58 -0.55
CA ALA A 211 16.06 2.87 -0.68
C ALA A 211 16.29 3.89 -1.80
N ILE A 212 17.09 4.92 -1.51
CA ILE A 212 17.47 5.98 -2.46
C ILE A 212 18.95 6.24 -2.27
N GLY A 213 19.74 5.94 -3.31
CA GLY A 213 21.19 5.81 -3.13
C GLY A 213 21.52 4.69 -2.15
N ASP A 214 22.41 4.97 -1.20
CA ASP A 214 22.82 4.03 -0.15
C ASP A 214 21.95 4.07 1.11
N ASP A 215 20.95 4.96 1.14
CA ASP A 215 20.13 5.23 2.32
C ASP A 215 18.75 4.59 2.21
N LEU A 216 18.22 4.13 3.35
CA LEU A 216 16.85 3.64 3.47
C LEU A 216 16.02 4.63 4.27
N PHE A 217 14.95 5.13 3.66
CA PHE A 217 14.06 6.13 4.26
C PHE A 217 12.66 5.58 4.49
N ILE A 218 11.96 6.13 5.48
CA ILE A 218 10.53 5.95 5.73
C ILE A 218 9.88 7.33 5.77
N VAL A 219 8.65 7.45 5.26
CA VAL A 219 7.82 8.64 5.41
C VAL A 219 6.46 8.31 6.02
N GLY A 220 5.83 9.28 6.64
CA GLY A 220 4.55 9.10 7.30
C GLY A 220 3.76 10.37 7.52
N GLU A 221 2.95 10.37 8.58
CA GLU A 221 2.10 11.48 8.96
C GLU A 221 2.89 12.65 9.55
N GLN A 222 2.27 13.83 9.57
CA GLN A 222 2.75 14.99 10.32
C GLN A 222 4.22 15.39 10.02
N GLY A 223 4.65 15.29 8.76
CA GLY A 223 5.99 15.65 8.33
C GLY A 223 7.07 14.61 8.64
N LEU A 224 6.67 13.42 9.11
CA LEU A 224 7.60 12.37 9.51
C LEU A 224 8.43 11.89 8.32
N VAL A 225 9.74 12.04 8.45
CA VAL A 225 10.75 11.36 7.64
C VAL A 225 11.73 10.69 8.60
N LEU A 226 12.01 9.42 8.36
CA LEU A 226 12.98 8.63 9.11
C LEU A 226 14.03 8.09 8.16
N LYS A 227 15.26 7.94 8.65
CA LYS A 227 16.37 7.34 7.91
C LYS A 227 16.99 6.23 8.74
N LEU A 228 17.30 5.09 8.13
CA LEU A 228 18.02 4.02 8.81
C LEU A 228 19.46 4.47 9.08
N GLU A 229 19.89 4.38 10.33
CA GLU A 229 21.30 4.47 10.73
C GLU A 229 21.87 3.05 10.83
N PRO A 230 22.74 2.62 9.89
CA PRO A 230 23.17 1.23 9.82
C PRO A 230 23.96 0.76 11.05
N ALA A 231 24.74 1.65 11.67
CA ALA A 231 25.58 1.32 12.81
C ALA A 231 24.77 0.92 14.05
N SER A 232 23.62 1.56 14.27
CA SER A 232 22.72 1.28 15.40
C SER A 232 21.53 0.39 15.01
N GLN A 233 21.31 0.16 13.72
CA GLN A 233 20.11 -0.50 13.18
C GLN A 233 18.83 0.19 13.69
N ARG A 234 18.82 1.51 13.61
CA ARG A 234 17.76 2.36 14.16
C ARG A 234 17.27 3.34 13.11
N PHE A 235 15.96 3.51 12.99
CA PHE A 235 15.40 4.58 12.18
C PHE A 235 15.39 5.87 12.99
N VAL A 236 16.18 6.84 12.54
CA VAL A 236 16.33 8.16 13.19
C VAL A 236 15.48 9.20 12.48
N ASN A 237 14.90 10.13 13.24
CA ASN A 237 14.11 11.21 12.65
C ASN A 237 15.00 12.18 11.87
N VAL A 238 14.55 12.53 10.68
CA VAL A 238 15.14 13.55 9.82
C VAL A 238 14.13 14.69 9.69
N PRO A 239 14.38 15.84 10.33
CA PRO A 239 13.41 16.94 10.34
C PRO A 239 13.10 17.48 8.94
N THR A 240 11.84 17.78 8.69
CA THR A 240 11.39 18.48 7.47
C THR A 240 10.65 19.76 7.83
N PRO A 241 10.62 20.78 6.94
CA PRO A 241 9.91 22.04 7.21
C PRO A 241 8.38 21.94 7.04
N TYR A 242 7.86 20.74 6.78
CA TYR A 242 6.44 20.48 6.53
C TYR A 242 5.81 19.72 7.68
N SER A 243 4.56 20.03 8.02
CA SER A 243 3.82 19.38 9.10
C SER A 243 2.62 18.56 8.63
N GLY A 244 2.43 18.40 7.32
CA GLY A 244 1.39 17.52 6.77
C GLY A 244 1.92 16.14 6.42
N SER A 245 1.03 15.23 6.01
CA SER A 245 1.42 13.86 5.69
C SER A 245 2.15 13.74 4.36
N TYR A 246 3.24 12.97 4.37
CA TYR A 246 3.88 12.44 3.17
C TYR A 246 3.25 11.09 2.82
N PHE A 247 2.95 10.88 1.54
CA PHE A 247 2.37 9.63 1.04
C PHE A 247 3.40 8.75 0.34
N GLY A 248 4.59 9.28 0.05
CA GLY A 248 5.67 8.47 -0.49
C GLY A 248 6.95 9.27 -0.68
N LEU A 249 7.94 8.56 -1.22
CA LEU A 249 9.27 9.05 -1.47
C LEU A 249 9.83 8.40 -2.74
N THR A 250 10.72 9.12 -3.42
CA THR A 250 11.39 8.67 -4.64
C THR A 250 12.71 9.42 -4.76
N GLY A 251 13.58 9.00 -5.65
CA GLY A 251 14.79 9.77 -5.91
C GLY A 251 15.74 9.07 -6.87
N THR A 252 16.85 9.74 -7.11
CA THR A 252 18.02 9.22 -7.80
C THR A 252 19.18 9.16 -6.80
N PRO A 253 20.34 8.58 -7.14
CA PRO A 253 21.48 8.58 -6.23
C PRO A 253 21.93 9.97 -5.75
N GLY A 254 21.61 11.04 -6.51
CA GLY A 254 21.97 12.42 -6.17
C GLY A 254 20.88 13.23 -5.45
N ALA A 255 19.64 12.73 -5.38
CA ALA A 255 18.53 13.50 -4.80
C ALA A 255 17.43 12.60 -4.23
N VAL A 256 16.97 12.94 -3.03
CA VAL A 256 15.82 12.34 -2.35
C VAL A 256 14.64 13.31 -2.43
N LEU A 257 13.47 12.81 -2.83
CA LEU A 257 12.21 13.55 -2.82
C LEU A 257 11.22 12.85 -1.89
N VAL A 258 10.54 13.65 -1.07
CA VAL A 258 9.34 13.23 -0.31
C VAL A 258 8.15 14.02 -0.82
N TYR A 259 7.00 13.36 -0.94
CA TYR A 259 5.81 13.95 -1.53
C TYR A 259 4.55 13.55 -0.78
N GLY A 260 3.50 14.39 -0.83
CA GLY A 260 2.25 14.04 -0.18
C GLY A 260 1.14 15.07 -0.31
N LEU A 261 0.49 15.33 0.83
CA LEU A 261 -0.78 16.06 0.92
C LEU A 261 -0.72 17.42 0.23
N ARG A 262 -1.75 17.74 -0.57
CA ARG A 262 -1.94 19.04 -1.25
C ARG A 262 -0.79 19.47 -2.17
N GLY A 263 -0.15 18.52 -2.84
CA GLY A 263 0.88 18.81 -3.85
C GLY A 263 2.24 19.19 -3.27
N ASN A 264 2.44 18.99 -1.96
CA ASN A 264 3.71 19.29 -1.32
C ASN A 264 4.76 18.24 -1.71
N VAL A 265 5.89 18.75 -2.20
CA VAL A 265 7.09 17.97 -2.54
C VAL A 265 8.29 18.70 -1.96
N TYR A 266 9.17 17.95 -1.31
CA TYR A 266 10.43 18.46 -0.79
C TYR A 266 11.58 17.61 -1.29
N ARG A 267 12.69 18.26 -1.62
CA ARG A 267 13.88 17.66 -2.21
C ARG A 267 15.09 17.89 -1.32
N SER A 268 15.93 16.88 -1.18
CA SER A 268 17.22 16.93 -0.51
C SER A 268 18.31 16.39 -1.45
N VAL A 269 19.49 17.03 -1.42
CA VAL A 269 20.70 16.61 -2.17
C VAL A 269 21.86 16.22 -1.25
N ASP A 270 21.58 16.18 0.05
CA ASP A 270 22.54 15.93 1.11
C ASP A 270 22.02 14.83 2.04
N HIS A 271 21.45 13.79 1.42
CA HIS A 271 21.05 12.56 2.10
C HIS A 271 20.00 12.78 3.21
N GLY A 272 19.11 13.76 3.01
CA GLY A 272 18.03 14.13 3.91
C GLY A 272 18.38 15.21 4.93
N ALA A 273 19.62 15.71 4.97
CA ALA A 273 20.03 16.68 5.99
C ALA A 273 19.32 18.04 5.84
N ASN A 274 19.10 18.50 4.61
CA ASN A 274 18.36 19.73 4.30
C ASN A 274 17.32 19.49 3.20
N TRP A 275 16.22 20.24 3.27
CA TRP A 275 15.06 20.08 2.39
C TRP A 275 14.63 21.40 1.77
N GLU A 276 14.44 21.40 0.46
CA GLU A 276 13.91 22.52 -0.31
C GLU A 276 12.56 22.14 -0.93
N LYS A 277 11.59 23.06 -0.89
CA LYS A 277 10.28 22.82 -1.48
C LYS A 277 10.38 22.90 -3.01
N VAL A 278 9.79 21.92 -3.69
CA VAL A 278 9.65 21.90 -5.15
C VAL A 278 8.24 22.37 -5.52
N GLU A 279 8.15 23.45 -6.30
CA GLU A 279 6.87 24.03 -6.68
C GLU A 279 6.29 23.31 -7.91
N LEU A 280 5.18 22.59 -7.70
CA LEU A 280 4.48 21.88 -8.77
C LEU A 280 3.36 22.72 -9.43
N GLY A 281 2.93 23.81 -8.80
CA GLY A 281 1.76 24.59 -9.24
C GLY A 281 0.43 23.83 -9.12
N LEU A 282 0.38 22.76 -8.30
CA LEU A 282 -0.81 21.93 -8.08
C LEU A 282 -1.19 21.89 -6.60
N SER A 283 -2.50 21.82 -6.33
CA SER A 283 -3.05 21.63 -4.99
C SER A 283 -3.58 20.20 -4.72
N SER A 284 -3.50 19.32 -5.73
CA SER A 284 -3.85 17.90 -5.57
C SER A 284 -2.68 17.16 -4.92
N SER A 285 -2.97 16.30 -3.94
CA SER A 285 -1.96 15.46 -3.29
C SER A 285 -1.17 14.64 -4.30
N ILE A 286 0.13 14.46 -4.08
CA ILE A 286 0.92 13.49 -4.85
C ILE A 286 0.81 12.14 -4.16
N THR A 287 0.40 11.11 -4.90
CA THR A 287 0.10 9.78 -4.34
C THR A 287 1.08 8.72 -4.81
N ALA A 288 1.70 8.89 -5.97
CA ALA A 288 2.57 7.87 -6.52
C ALA A 288 3.74 8.48 -7.29
N SER A 289 4.81 7.69 -7.39
CA SER A 289 5.99 8.03 -8.15
C SER A 289 6.63 6.80 -8.78
N THR A 290 7.44 7.03 -9.81
CA THR A 290 8.31 6.02 -10.41
C THR A 290 9.54 6.71 -10.99
N VAL A 291 10.66 6.01 -11.03
CA VAL A 291 11.84 6.43 -11.78
C VAL A 291 11.94 5.58 -13.03
N THR A 292 12.18 6.22 -14.16
CA THR A 292 12.37 5.56 -15.45
C THR A 292 13.80 5.06 -15.60
N ALA A 293 14.04 4.14 -16.55
CA ALA A 293 15.39 3.60 -16.78
C ALA A 293 16.42 4.65 -17.23
N ASP A 294 15.97 5.77 -17.81
CA ASP A 294 16.83 6.89 -18.20
C ASP A 294 16.97 7.96 -17.10
N GLY A 295 16.48 7.69 -15.90
CA GLY A 295 16.67 8.55 -14.71
C GLY A 295 15.60 9.63 -14.51
N ARG A 296 14.62 9.77 -15.43
CA ARG A 296 13.52 10.72 -15.21
C ARG A 296 12.65 10.30 -14.05
N ILE A 297 12.30 11.26 -13.21
CA ILE A 297 11.37 11.09 -12.08
C ILE A 297 9.97 11.45 -12.56
N ILE A 298 9.02 10.55 -12.33
CA ILE A 298 7.61 10.78 -12.62
C ILE A 298 6.85 10.84 -11.30
N LEU A 299 6.06 11.90 -11.10
CA LEU A 299 5.09 12.03 -10.03
C LEU A 299 3.68 11.97 -10.60
N VAL A 300 2.78 11.31 -9.88
CA VAL A 300 1.36 11.26 -10.21
C VAL A 300 0.54 11.80 -9.04
N SER A 301 -0.31 12.77 -9.34
CA SER A 301 -1.24 13.31 -8.35
C SER A 301 -2.46 12.41 -8.16
N GLN A 302 -3.15 12.57 -7.03
CA GLN A 302 -4.40 11.88 -6.73
C GLN A 302 -5.45 12.09 -7.81
N ALA A 303 -5.47 13.27 -8.47
CA ALA A 303 -6.38 13.55 -9.58
C ALA A 303 -5.96 12.90 -10.92
N GLY A 304 -4.75 12.34 -11.00
CA GLY A 304 -4.22 11.68 -12.20
C GLY A 304 -3.38 12.57 -13.11
N HIS A 305 -2.97 13.77 -12.66
CA HIS A 305 -1.94 14.53 -13.38
C HIS A 305 -0.62 13.76 -13.35
N VAL A 306 0.08 13.75 -14.49
CA VAL A 306 1.42 13.16 -14.65
C VAL A 306 2.42 14.30 -14.76
N LEU A 307 3.41 14.32 -13.88
CA LEU A 307 4.47 15.33 -13.82
C LEU A 307 5.80 14.63 -14.05
N VAL A 308 6.66 15.20 -14.90
CA VAL A 308 7.95 14.61 -15.26
C VAL A 308 9.06 15.60 -14.95
N SER A 309 10.11 15.12 -14.30
CA SER A 309 11.38 15.81 -14.11
C SER A 309 12.49 15.07 -14.83
N ASP A 310 13.32 15.84 -15.53
CA ASP A 310 14.57 15.42 -16.19
C ASP A 310 15.82 16.05 -15.54
N ASP A 311 15.64 16.71 -14.39
CA ASP A 311 16.65 17.50 -13.69
C ASP A 311 16.78 17.08 -12.20
N ASP A 312 16.69 15.78 -11.93
CA ASP A 312 16.77 15.19 -10.58
C ASP A 312 15.75 15.78 -9.58
N GLY A 313 14.58 16.17 -10.07
CA GLY A 313 13.47 16.69 -9.26
C GLY A 313 13.59 18.16 -8.89
N VAL A 314 14.47 18.93 -9.54
CA VAL A 314 14.56 20.38 -9.35
C VAL A 314 13.29 21.06 -9.87
N SER A 315 12.79 20.63 -11.03
CA SER A 315 11.55 21.13 -11.61
C SER A 315 10.72 20.01 -12.23
N PHE A 316 9.42 20.27 -12.41
CA PHE A 316 8.50 19.30 -12.99
C PHE A 316 7.64 19.94 -14.08
N THR A 317 7.55 19.26 -15.21
CA THR A 317 6.64 19.61 -16.30
C THR A 317 5.43 18.68 -16.26
N GLN A 318 4.23 19.25 -16.16
CA GLN A 318 3.00 18.47 -16.30
C GLN A 318 2.80 18.03 -17.76
N LYS A 319 2.60 16.73 -17.97
CA LYS A 319 2.31 16.16 -19.28
C LYS A 319 0.80 16.13 -19.53
N PRO A 320 0.31 16.63 -20.69
CA PRO A 320 -1.11 16.59 -21.02
C PRO A 320 -1.65 15.16 -20.99
N GLN A 321 -2.83 14.98 -20.40
CA GLN A 321 -3.53 13.70 -20.35
C GLN A 321 -4.92 13.89 -20.94
N GLU A 322 -5.34 13.00 -21.86
CA GLU A 322 -6.68 13.05 -22.45
C GLU A 322 -7.78 12.93 -21.39
N ARG A 323 -7.52 12.13 -20.35
CA ARG A 323 -8.44 11.92 -19.24
C ARG A 323 -7.73 11.77 -17.91
N LEU A 324 -8.06 12.68 -16.99
CA LEU A 324 -7.70 12.58 -15.59
C LEU A 324 -8.54 11.51 -14.88
N GLY A 325 -7.97 10.90 -13.85
CA GLY A 325 -8.68 9.91 -13.04
C GLY A 325 -7.88 9.54 -11.80
N PRO A 326 -8.55 9.10 -10.71
CA PRO A 326 -7.89 8.79 -9.46
C PRO A 326 -6.71 7.84 -9.61
N ALA A 327 -5.59 8.18 -8.96
CA ALA A 327 -4.36 7.40 -8.99
C ALA A 327 -3.84 7.10 -7.57
N ALA A 328 -3.43 5.86 -7.36
CA ALA A 328 -2.88 5.34 -6.11
C ALA A 328 -1.44 4.82 -6.29
N ALA A 329 -1.12 4.20 -7.44
CA ALA A 329 0.23 3.77 -7.77
C ALA A 329 0.56 4.03 -9.24
N VAL A 330 1.85 4.08 -9.55
CA VAL A 330 2.37 4.27 -10.91
C VAL A 330 3.62 3.43 -11.12
N GLN A 331 3.79 2.89 -12.32
CA GLN A 331 4.99 2.16 -12.74
C GLN A 331 5.36 2.54 -14.17
N ALA A 332 6.61 2.95 -14.38
CA ALA A 332 7.13 3.19 -15.73
C ALA A 332 7.25 1.88 -16.52
N VAL A 333 6.86 1.92 -17.79
CA VAL A 333 7.04 0.83 -18.77
C VAL A 333 7.93 1.28 -19.93
N ARG A 334 8.39 0.34 -20.75
CA ARG A 334 9.41 0.58 -21.80
C ARG A 334 8.91 1.46 -22.95
N SER A 335 7.60 1.53 -23.16
CA SER A 335 6.96 2.23 -24.28
C SER A 335 6.90 3.75 -24.14
N GLY A 336 7.68 4.37 -23.24
CA GLY A 336 7.54 5.81 -22.95
C GLY A 336 6.20 6.16 -22.28
N SER A 337 5.58 5.17 -21.64
CA SER A 337 4.31 5.28 -20.93
C SER A 337 4.45 4.80 -19.49
N VAL A 338 3.55 5.22 -18.63
CA VAL A 338 3.37 4.67 -17.29
C VAL A 338 2.09 3.85 -17.24
N VAL A 339 2.06 2.82 -16.41
CA VAL A 339 0.83 2.21 -15.95
C VAL A 339 0.45 2.86 -14.63
N VAL A 340 -0.78 3.35 -14.54
CA VAL A 340 -1.36 3.96 -13.33
C VAL A 340 -2.47 3.05 -12.81
N ALA A 341 -2.39 2.74 -11.51
CA ALA A 341 -3.40 2.03 -10.76
C ALA A 341 -4.25 3.01 -9.93
N GLY A 342 -5.54 2.74 -9.81
CA GLY A 342 -6.43 3.50 -8.93
C GLY A 342 -7.86 2.96 -8.94
N ALA A 343 -8.81 3.80 -8.52
CA ALA A 343 -10.23 3.44 -8.42
C ALA A 343 -10.92 3.18 -9.78
N GLN A 344 -10.23 3.42 -10.90
CA GLN A 344 -10.73 3.19 -12.26
C GLN A 344 -10.00 2.03 -12.96
N GLY A 345 -9.39 1.12 -12.20
CA GLY A 345 -8.59 0.02 -12.73
C GLY A 345 -7.16 0.43 -13.09
N LEU A 346 -6.59 -0.32 -14.03
CA LEU A 346 -5.24 -0.12 -14.56
C LEU A 346 -5.31 0.63 -15.90
N ARG A 347 -4.56 1.72 -16.04
CA ARG A 347 -4.56 2.58 -17.23
C ARG A 347 -3.15 2.87 -17.69
N GLN A 348 -2.88 2.76 -18.98
CA GLN A 348 -1.62 3.19 -19.58
C GLN A 348 -1.73 4.65 -20.00
N LEU A 349 -0.77 5.48 -19.59
CA LEU A 349 -0.72 6.91 -19.89
C LEU A 349 0.64 7.28 -20.48
N PRO A 350 0.70 8.10 -21.56
CA PRO A 350 1.97 8.59 -22.09
C PRO A 350 2.58 9.64 -21.15
N TYR A 351 3.92 9.70 -21.11
CA TYR A 351 4.65 10.73 -20.37
C TYR A 351 5.74 11.44 -21.19
N GLN A 352 5.91 11.06 -22.46
CA GLN A 352 6.85 11.73 -23.36
C GLN A 352 6.35 13.11 -23.78
#